data_AF-A0A0B8PBP0-F1
#
_entry.id   AF-A0A0B8PBP0-F1
#
_cell.length_a   1.000
_cell.length_b   1.000
_cell.length_c   1.000
_cell.angle_alpha   90.00
_cell.angle_beta   90.00
_cell.angle_gamma   90.00
#
_symmetry.space_group_name_H-M   'P 1'
#
loop_
_entity.id
_entity.type
_entity.pdbx_description
1 polymer ?
#
loop_
_entity_poly.entity_id
_entity_poly.type
_entity_poly.pdbx_seq_one_letter_code
_entity_poly.pdbx_strand_id
1 'polypeptide(L)'
;MDLELRCSHQPEFGSTRIERVLASGRGAKIVTSLDDVNLIELTVAHSHDFEALEPQVLSVLNKAQLAPLAYESQLDNRCIRLAYTGELLPGVIACIEDHPLKWA
;
A
#
# COMPACT_ATOMS: atom_id res chain seq x y z
N MET A 1 -20.91 13.42 -13.83
CA MET A 1 -19.60 13.76 -14.40
C MET A 1 -19.24 12.57 -15.23
N ASP A 2 -19.24 12.76 -16.55
CA ASP A 2 -19.12 11.66 -17.51
C ASP A 2 -17.68 11.68 -18.01
N LEU A 3 -16.95 10.60 -17.73
CA LEU A 3 -15.54 10.45 -18.11
C LEU A 3 -15.44 9.30 -19.12
N GLU A 4 -14.94 9.60 -20.30
CA GLU A 4 -14.75 8.63 -21.37
C GLU A 4 -13.32 8.70 -21.89
N LEU A 5 -12.61 7.56 -21.80
CA LEU A 5 -11.26 7.39 -22.31
C LEU A 5 -11.32 6.83 -23.73
N ARG A 6 -10.65 7.50 -24.68
CA ARG A 6 -10.56 7.09 -26.09
C ARG A 6 -9.12 7.14 -26.58
N CYS A 7 -8.79 6.30 -27.56
CA CYS A 7 -7.49 6.33 -28.24
C CYS A 7 -7.43 7.51 -29.22
N SER A 8 -6.42 8.38 -29.12
CA SER A 8 -6.25 9.51 -30.04
C SER A 8 -5.86 9.09 -31.46
N HIS A 9 -5.19 7.95 -31.61
CA HIS A 9 -4.76 7.42 -32.91
C HIS A 9 -5.86 6.64 -33.64
N GLN A 10 -6.86 6.15 -32.91
CA GLN A 10 -7.98 5.37 -33.45
C GLN A 10 -9.27 5.71 -32.68
N PRO A 11 -9.79 6.95 -32.82
CA PRO A 11 -10.86 7.45 -31.96
C PRO A 11 -12.21 6.75 -32.16
N GLU A 12 -12.43 6.12 -33.32
CA GLU A 12 -13.60 5.27 -33.58
C GLU A 12 -13.46 3.82 -33.08
N PHE A 13 -12.25 3.36 -32.69
CA PHE A 13 -12.01 1.98 -32.26
C PHE A 13 -11.98 1.86 -30.73
N GLY A 14 -13.19 1.87 -30.15
CA GLY A 14 -13.40 1.54 -28.74
C GLY A 14 -13.17 2.68 -27.75
N SER A 15 -13.73 2.51 -26.56
CA SER A 15 -13.66 3.49 -25.48
C SER A 15 -13.89 2.81 -24.13
N THR A 16 -13.33 3.38 -23.06
CA THR A 16 -13.70 3.02 -21.69
C THR A 16 -14.51 4.16 -21.09
N ARG A 17 -15.79 3.92 -20.84
CA ARG A 17 -16.65 4.86 -20.12
C ARG A 17 -16.62 4.55 -18.63
N ILE A 18 -16.36 5.56 -17.81
CA ILE A 18 -16.32 5.45 -16.36
C ILE A 18 -17.66 5.95 -15.83
N GLU A 19 -18.47 5.02 -15.33
CA GLU A 19 -19.80 5.28 -14.82
C GLU A 19 -19.86 5.05 -13.30
N ARG A 20 -20.77 5.74 -12.62
CA ARG A 20 -21.04 5.53 -11.18
C ARG A 20 -22.04 4.40 -10.98
N VAL A 21 -21.73 3.23 -11.53
CA VAL A 21 -22.55 2.02 -11.44
C VAL A 21 -21.71 0.90 -10.86
N LEU A 22 -22.27 0.17 -9.89
CA LEU A 22 -21.68 -1.09 -9.43
C LEU A 22 -21.81 -2.10 -10.57
N ALA A 23 -20.73 -2.33 -11.31
CA ALA A 23 -20.71 -3.27 -12.41
C ALA A 23 -21.00 -4.69 -11.88
N SER A 24 -22.06 -5.33 -12.38
CA SER A 24 -22.55 -6.64 -11.92
C SER A 24 -21.80 -7.85 -12.52
N GLY A 25 -20.50 -7.70 -12.81
CA GLY A 25 -19.70 -8.76 -13.42
C GLY A 25 -19.01 -9.64 -12.38
N ARG A 26 -19.01 -10.97 -12.60
CA ARG A 26 -18.16 -11.90 -11.82
C ARG A 26 -16.70 -11.81 -12.27
N GLY A 27 -15.78 -11.98 -11.32
CA GLY A 27 -14.33 -12.06 -11.54
C GLY A 27 -13.60 -10.72 -11.66
N ALA A 28 -12.27 -10.78 -11.62
CA ALA A 28 -11.40 -9.61 -11.83
C ALA A 28 -11.57 -9.08 -13.26
N LYS A 29 -11.69 -7.76 -13.40
CA LYS A 29 -11.89 -7.09 -14.70
C LYS A 29 -10.62 -6.46 -15.25
N ILE A 30 -9.70 -6.10 -14.36
CA ILE A 30 -8.46 -5.42 -14.67
C ILE A 30 -7.39 -6.07 -13.79
N VAL A 31 -6.25 -6.38 -14.40
CA VAL A 31 -5.02 -6.74 -13.72
C VAL A 31 -4.01 -5.66 -14.05
N THR A 32 -3.39 -5.10 -13.03
CA THR A 32 -2.33 -4.10 -13.15
C THR A 32 -1.15 -4.52 -12.30
N SER A 33 0.04 -4.06 -12.64
CA SER A 33 1.25 -4.25 -11.86
C SER A 33 1.93 -2.91 -11.60
N LEU A 34 2.82 -2.91 -10.60
CA LEU A 34 3.77 -1.85 -10.32
C LEU A 34 5.10 -2.53 -10.05
N ASP A 35 6.11 -2.25 -10.89
CA ASP A 35 7.35 -3.02 -10.88
C ASP A 35 8.33 -2.52 -9.79
N ASP A 36 8.47 -1.21 -9.64
CA ASP A 36 9.44 -0.59 -8.73
C ASP A 36 8.88 -0.46 -7.30
N VAL A 37 8.59 -1.62 -6.69
CA VAL A 37 8.13 -1.74 -5.31
C VAL A 37 9.20 -2.39 -4.45
N ASN A 38 9.42 -1.80 -3.29
CA ASN A 38 10.32 -2.25 -2.24
C ASN A 38 9.51 -2.73 -1.04
N LEU A 39 10.02 -3.76 -0.36
CA LEU A 39 9.40 -4.32 0.83
C LEU A 39 10.28 -4.04 2.04
N ILE A 40 9.67 -3.45 3.07
CA ILE A 40 10.28 -3.31 4.40
C ILE A 40 9.65 -4.38 5.30
N GLU A 41 10.49 -5.18 5.94
CA GLU A 41 10.07 -6.17 6.94
C GLU A 41 10.44 -5.68 8.35
N LEU A 42 9.42 -5.50 9.19
CA LEU A 42 9.57 -5.12 10.59
C LEU A 42 9.32 -6.35 11.46
N THR A 43 10.40 -6.94 11.97
CA THR A 43 10.31 -8.03 12.94
C THR A 43 10.10 -7.47 14.34
N VAL A 44 9.07 -7.95 15.02
CA VAL A 44 8.69 -7.48 16.35
C VAL A 44 9.25 -8.40 17.42
N ALA A 45 10.05 -7.84 18.32
CA ALA A 45 10.63 -8.60 19.43
C ALA A 45 9.56 -9.21 20.34
N HIS A 46 9.90 -10.34 20.96
CA HIS A 46 8.95 -11.17 21.72
C HIS A 46 8.36 -10.45 22.95
N SER A 47 9.07 -9.45 23.46
CA SER A 47 8.70 -8.62 24.61
C SER A 47 7.54 -7.66 24.36
N HIS A 48 7.18 -7.42 23.09
CA HIS A 48 6.14 -6.47 22.73
C HIS A 48 4.80 -7.15 22.48
N ASP A 49 3.71 -6.41 22.57
CA ASP A 49 2.40 -6.86 22.11
C ASP A 49 2.30 -6.62 20.60
N PHE A 50 2.30 -7.68 19.81
CA PHE A 50 2.27 -7.60 18.35
C PHE A 50 0.95 -7.01 17.83
N GLU A 51 -0.18 -7.44 18.40
CA GLU A 51 -1.51 -7.01 17.97
C GLU A 51 -1.72 -5.51 18.22
N ALA A 52 -1.13 -5.00 19.31
CA ALA A 52 -1.15 -3.57 19.59
C ALA A 52 -0.16 -2.76 18.72
N LEU A 53 0.92 -3.38 18.22
CA LEU A 53 1.99 -2.67 17.54
C LEU A 53 1.65 -2.35 16.07
N GLU A 54 0.98 -3.25 15.36
CA GLU A 54 0.54 -3.00 13.97
C GLU A 54 -0.23 -1.67 13.82
N PRO A 55 -1.35 -1.44 14.52
CA PRO A 55 -2.11 -0.20 14.35
C PRO A 55 -1.31 1.03 14.78
N GLN A 56 -0.36 0.89 15.71
CA GLN A 56 0.53 1.99 16.11
C GLN A 56 1.51 2.36 15.01
N VAL A 57 2.19 1.38 14.41
CA VAL A 57 3.11 1.59 13.28
C VAL A 57 2.38 2.27 12.12
N LEU A 58 1.22 1.76 11.73
CA LEU A 58 0.41 2.36 10.67
C LEU A 58 -0.05 3.77 11.02
N SER A 59 -0.39 4.05 12.29
CA SER A 59 -0.77 5.40 12.74
C SER A 59 0.39 6.40 12.63
N VAL A 60 1.59 6.00 13.05
CA VAL A 60 2.80 6.83 12.96
C VAL A 60 3.13 7.15 11.50
N LEU A 61 3.16 6.13 10.64
CA LEU A 61 3.44 6.29 9.22
C LEU A 61 2.40 7.17 8.52
N ASN A 62 1.11 6.97 8.80
CA ASN A 62 0.04 7.81 8.26
C ASN A 62 0.18 9.28 8.67
N LYS A 63 0.50 9.56 9.95
CA LYS A 63 0.71 10.93 10.43
C LYS A 63 1.89 11.62 9.75
N ALA A 64 2.91 10.85 9.39
CA ALA A 64 4.08 11.33 8.65
C ALA A 64 3.85 11.45 7.14
N GLN A 65 2.64 11.16 6.63
CA GLN A 65 2.33 11.06 5.19
C GLN A 65 3.14 9.97 4.46
N LEU A 66 3.46 8.89 5.18
CA LEU A 66 4.25 7.75 4.72
C LEU A 66 3.43 6.46 4.74
N ALA A 67 2.15 6.54 4.38
CA ALA A 67 1.29 5.36 4.28
C ALA A 67 1.86 4.36 3.25
N PRO A 68 1.94 3.06 3.56
CA PRO A 68 2.40 2.06 2.61
C PRO A 68 1.40 1.87 1.47
N LEU A 69 1.88 1.42 0.31
CA LEU A 69 1.03 1.03 -0.82
C LEU A 69 0.13 -0.17 -0.46
N ALA A 70 0.70 -1.10 0.29
CA ALA A 70 0.04 -2.27 0.85
C ALA A 70 0.82 -2.73 2.08
N TYR A 71 0.16 -3.43 2.99
CA TYR A 71 0.82 -4.05 4.13
C TYR A 71 0.22 -5.40 4.46
N GLU A 72 0.99 -6.23 5.16
CA GLU A 72 0.57 -7.53 5.66
C GLU A 72 1.16 -7.76 7.05
N SER A 73 0.32 -8.25 7.97
CA SER A 73 0.76 -8.69 9.30
C SER A 73 0.80 -10.21 9.36
N GLN A 74 1.95 -10.74 9.77
CA GLN A 74 2.19 -12.17 9.93
C GLN A 74 2.38 -12.47 11.42
N LEU A 75 1.28 -12.84 12.09
CA LEU A 75 1.29 -13.12 13.53
C LEU A 75 2.27 -14.23 13.89
N ASP A 76 2.27 -15.33 13.12
CA ASP A 76 3.14 -16.49 13.35
C ASP A 76 4.63 -16.12 13.32
N ASN A 77 5.00 -15.21 12.43
CA ASN A 77 6.38 -14.75 12.23
C ASN A 77 6.68 -13.45 12.99
N ARG A 78 5.69 -12.89 13.70
CA ARG A 78 5.73 -11.57 14.35
C ARG A 78 6.35 -10.50 13.43
N CYS A 79 5.91 -10.49 12.17
CA CYS A 79 6.47 -9.64 11.13
C CYS A 79 5.39 -8.76 10.52
N ILE A 80 5.68 -7.47 10.34
CA ILE A 80 4.86 -6.54 9.58
C ILE A 80 5.61 -6.22 8.28
N ARG A 81 4.95 -6.47 7.15
CA ARG A 81 5.45 -6.21 5.81
C ARG A 81 4.83 -4.94 5.27
N LEU A 82 5.65 -4.01 4.78
CA LEU A 82 5.21 -2.73 4.25
C LEU A 82 5.77 -2.52 2.84
N ALA A 83 4.88 -2.30 1.86
CA ALA A 83 5.26 -2.07 0.46
C ALA A 83 5.35 -0.57 0.16
N TYR A 84 6.45 -0.14 -0.46
CA TYR A 84 6.72 1.25 -0.81
C TYR A 84 7.36 1.39 -2.18
N THR A 85 7.14 2.53 -2.83
CA THR A 85 7.99 2.95 -3.94
C THR A 85 9.35 3.43 -3.43
N GLY A 86 10.38 3.40 -4.29
CA GLY A 86 11.76 3.69 -3.88
C GLY A 86 11.98 5.10 -3.32
N GLU A 87 11.22 6.08 -3.80
CA GLU A 87 11.32 7.48 -3.37
C GLU A 87 10.90 7.70 -1.92
N LEU A 88 10.03 6.84 -1.37
CA LEU A 88 9.56 6.96 0.02
C LEU A 88 10.47 6.25 1.01
N LEU A 89 11.33 5.32 0.56
CA LEU A 89 12.16 4.50 1.44
C LEU A 89 13.01 5.30 2.44
N PRO A 90 13.74 6.37 2.05
CA PRO A 90 14.56 7.10 3.01
C PRO A 90 13.72 7.76 4.13
N GLY A 91 12.55 8.29 3.77
CA GLY A 91 11.63 8.91 4.73
C GLY A 91 11.01 7.88 5.68
N VAL A 92 10.64 6.71 5.15
CA VAL A 92 10.08 5.62 5.96
C VAL A 92 11.12 5.07 6.94
N ILE A 93 12.34 4.80 6.48
CA ILE A 93 13.42 4.28 7.33
C ILE A 93 13.72 5.28 8.44
N ALA A 94 13.92 6.56 8.12
CA ALA A 94 14.17 7.59 9.13
C ALA A 94 13.01 7.70 10.13
N CYS A 95 11.76 7.66 9.66
CA CYS A 95 10.58 7.72 10.52
C CYS A 95 10.52 6.53 11.50
N ILE A 96 10.90 5.33 11.07
CA ILE A 96 10.90 4.12 11.88
C ILE A 96 12.08 4.09 12.87
N GLU A 97 13.25 4.59 12.47
CA GLU A 97 14.45 4.67 13.32
C GLU A 97 14.34 5.76 14.40
N ASP A 98 13.77 6.92 14.06
CA ASP A 98 13.60 8.05 14.99
C ASP A 98 12.46 7.83 15.98
N HIS A 99 11.55 6.88 15.72
CA HIS A 99 10.39 6.68 16.58
C HIS A 99 10.78 5.93 17.87
N PRO A 100 10.38 6.44 19.06
CA PRO A 100 10.72 5.83 20.35
C PRO A 100 10.07 4.47 20.61
N LEU A 101 9.17 4.03 19.73
CA LEU A 101 8.67 2.65 19.73
C LEU A 101 9.80 1.74 19.26
N LYS A 102 10.59 1.23 20.20
CA LYS A 102 11.56 0.16 19.90
C LYS A 102 10.77 -1.08 19.51
N TRP A 103 10.78 -1.38 18.21
CA TRP A 103 10.16 -2.57 17.63
C TRP A 103 11.11 -3.80 17.70
N ALA A 104 12.39 -3.57 18.03
CA ALA A 104 13.47 -4.56 18.21
C ALA A 104 13.89 -4.75 19.68
#